data_AF-A0A1J3EKF5-F1
#
_entry.id   AF-A0A1J3EKF5-F1
#
_cell.length_a   1.000
_cell.length_b   1.000
_cell.length_c   1.000
_cell.angle_alpha   90.00
_cell.angle_beta   90.00
_cell.angle_gamma   90.00
#
_symmetry.space_group_name_H-M   'P 1'
#
loop_
_entity.id
_entity.type
_entity.pdbx_description
1 polymer ?
#
loop_
_entity_poly.entity_id
_entity_poly.type
_entity_poly.pdbx_seq_one_letter_code
_entity_poly.pdbx_strand_id
1 'polypeptide(L)' 'SDAATVSGTDALANIRSKVYLSPKLWYLRVNVIEAQDLIPGDKGRYPEVYVKAIVGNQALRTRVSQSRTINPMWNEDLM' A
#
# COMPACT_ATOMS: atom_id res chain seq x y z
N SER A 1 25.90 24.71 27.69
CA SER A 1 26.71 23.91 26.76
C SER A 1 27.61 23.02 27.60
N ASP A 2 27.18 21.79 27.87
CA ASP A 2 27.99 20.84 28.64
C ASP A 2 28.90 20.07 27.68
N ALA A 3 30.16 20.48 27.63
CA ALA A 3 31.21 19.72 26.97
C ALA A 3 31.84 18.78 28.00
N ALA A 4 31.65 17.47 27.84
CA ALA A 4 32.36 16.49 28.64
C ALA A 4 33.84 16.46 28.20
N THR A 5 34.76 16.76 29.11
CA THR A 5 36.20 16.61 28.89
C THR A 5 36.56 15.12 28.90
N VAL A 6 36.91 14.60 27.73
CA VAL A 6 37.27 13.20 27.54
C VAL A 6 38.78 13.05 27.74
N SER A 7 39.22 12.49 28.87
CA SER A 7 40.64 12.30 29.20
C SER A 7 41.15 10.95 28.72
N GLY A 8 42.16 10.97 27.82
CA GLY A 8 42.92 9.79 27.39
C GLY A 8 42.63 9.31 25.96
N THR A 9 43.66 8.80 25.29
CA THR A 9 43.58 8.19 23.94
C THR A 9 42.57 7.05 23.86
N ASP A 10 42.36 6.35 24.98
CA ASP A 10 41.49 5.18 25.08
C ASP A 10 39.99 5.54 25.02
N ALA A 11 39.63 6.74 25.46
CA ALA A 11 38.24 7.19 25.42
C ALA A 11 37.81 7.66 24.01
N LEU A 12 38.77 8.05 23.16
CA LEU A 12 38.53 8.31 21.74
C LEU A 12 38.28 7.01 20.96
N ALA A 13 38.87 5.89 21.40
CA ALA A 13 38.75 4.58 20.74
C ALA A 13 37.32 4.02 20.72
N ASN A 14 36.47 4.48 21.65
CA ASN A 14 35.07 4.04 21.78
C ASN A 14 34.06 4.97 21.08
N ILE A 15 34.50 6.10 20.52
CA ILE A 15 33.63 7.00 19.76
C ILE A 15 33.49 6.43 18.33
N ARG A 16 32.36 5.81 18.04
CA ARG A 16 32.00 5.37 16.67
C ARG A 16 30.83 6.20 16.16
N SER A 17 30.91 6.62 14.90
CA SER A 17 29.78 7.25 14.22
C SER A 17 28.62 6.26 14.12
N LYS A 18 27.42 6.68 14.54
CA LYS A 18 26.19 5.95 14.22
C LYS A 18 25.86 6.21 12.75
N VAL A 19 26.09 5.20 11.91
CA VAL A 19 25.67 5.24 10.51
C VAL A 19 24.22 4.78 10.43
N TYR A 20 23.33 5.71 10.10
CA TYR A 20 21.94 5.39 9.77
C TYR A 20 21.85 5.16 8.26
N LEU A 21 21.66 3.91 7.86
CA LEU A 21 21.27 3.58 6.49
C LEU A 21 19.79 3.94 6.34
N SER A 22 19.46 4.85 5.43
CA SER A 22 18.06 5.11 5.05
C SER A 22 17.63 4.01 4.07
N PRO A 23 16.79 3.04 4.49
CA PRO A 23 16.35 2.00 3.58
C PRO A 23 15.49 2.63 2.48
N LYS A 24 15.71 2.20 1.23
CA LYS A 24 14.87 2.62 0.11
C LYS A 24 13.55 1.86 0.18
N LEU A 25 12.49 2.56 0.56
CA LEU A 25 11.12 2.03 0.57
C LEU A 25 10.51 2.13 -0.82
N TRP A 26 9.81 1.07 -1.23
CA TRP A 26 8.98 1.04 -2.42
C TRP A 26 7.59 0.62 -1.99
N TYR A 27 6.56 1.26 -2.53
CA TYR A 27 5.17 0.86 -2.31
C TYR A 27 4.49 0.67 -3.67
N LEU A 28 3.57 -0.28 -3.71
CA LEU A 28 2.68 -0.49 -4.86
C LEU A 28 1.35 0.17 -4.52
N ARG A 29 0.87 1.06 -5.39
CA ARG A 29 -0.47 1.63 -5.31
C ARG A 29 -1.35 0.95 -6.36
N VAL A 30 -2.42 0.29 -5.92
CA VAL A 30 -3.41 -0.27 -6.83
C VAL A 30 -4.62 0.65 -6.83
N ASN A 31 -4.97 1.21 -7.98
CA ASN A 31 -6.18 2.01 -8.16
C ASN A 31 -7.13 1.25 -9.09
N VAL A 32 -8.33 0.96 -8.60
CA VAL A 32 -9.38 0.28 -9.36
C VAL A 32 -10.37 1.34 -9.86
N ILE A 33 -10.36 1.62 -11.16
CA ILE A 33 -11.17 2.68 -11.76
C ILE A 33 -12.56 2.15 -12.10
N GLU A 34 -12.65 1.26 -13.08
CA GLU A 34 -13.91 0.76 -13.62
C GLU A 34 -13.73 -0.59 -14.35
N ALA A 35 -14.85 -1.22 -14.67
CA ALA A 35 -14.93 -2.30 -15.64
C ALA A 35 -16.01 -1.96 -16.68
N GLN A 36 -15.92 -2.57 -17.86
CA GLN A 36 -16.84 -2.32 -18.96
C GLN A 36 -17.42 -3.63 -19.51
N ASP A 37 -18.68 -3.56 -19.93
CA ASP A 37 -19.43 -4.61 -20.63
C ASP A 37 -19.41 -5.97 -19.94
N LEU A 38 -19.58 -5.98 -18.62
CA LEU A 38 -19.68 -7.21 -17.84
C LEU A 38 -20.88 -8.06 -18.30
N ILE A 39 -20.66 -9.37 -18.39
CA ILE A 39 -21.72 -10.34 -18.71
C ILE A 39 -22.39 -10.79 -17.40
N PRO A 40 -23.65 -10.42 -17.11
CA PRO A 40 -24.32 -10.85 -15.89
C PRO A 40 -24.59 -12.36 -15.91
N GLY A 41 -24.32 -13.03 -14.79
CA GLY A 41 -24.63 -14.46 -14.65
C GLY A 41 -26.13 -14.74 -14.51
N ASP A 42 -26.89 -13.81 -13.95
CA ASP A 42 -28.36 -13.88 -13.82
C ASP A 42 -28.99 -12.79 -14.70
N LYS A 43 -29.90 -13.19 -15.59
CA LYS A 43 -30.58 -12.29 -16.52
C LYS A 43 -31.65 -11.42 -15.84
N GLY A 44 -32.05 -11.72 -14.60
CA GLY A 44 -33.10 -11.02 -13.86
C GLY A 44 -32.62 -9.95 -12.87
N ARG A 45 -31.30 -9.84 -12.62
CA ARG A 45 -30.75 -8.95 -11.59
C ARG A 45 -29.48 -8.25 -12.08
N TYR A 46 -29.32 -6.99 -11.70
CA TYR A 46 -28.05 -6.29 -11.89
C TYR A 46 -26.93 -6.96 -11.09
N PRO A 47 -25.72 -7.09 -11.66
CA PRO A 47 -24.64 -7.79 -11.00
C PRO A 47 -24.12 -7.01 -9.78
N GLU A 48 -23.88 -7.72 -8.67
CA GLU A 48 -23.20 -7.17 -7.49
C GLU A 48 -21.70 -7.48 -7.62
N VAL A 49 -20.94 -6.50 -8.08
CA VAL A 49 -19.53 -6.70 -8.49
C VAL A 49 -18.58 -6.02 -7.52
N TYR A 50 -17.47 -6.68 -7.22
CA TYR A 50 -16.30 -6.10 -6.55
C TYR A 50 -15.03 -6.66 -7.20
N VAL A 51 -13.91 -5.97 -7.02
CA VAL A 51 -12.60 -6.43 -7.48
C VAL A 51 -11.78 -6.89 -6.27
N LYS A 52 -11.16 -8.06 -6.37
CA LYS A 52 -10.17 -8.55 -5.39
C LYS A 52 -8.78 -8.47 -6.01
N ALA A 53 -7.90 -7.68 -5.41
CA ALA A 53 -6.49 -7.60 -5.78
C ALA A 53 -5.66 -8.48 -4.83
N ILE A 54 -4.77 -9.30 -5.38
CA ILE A 54 -3.88 -10.16 -4.62
C ILE A 54 -2.44 -9.88 -5.05
N VAL A 55 -1.59 -9.49 -4.09
CA VAL A 55 -0.17 -9.22 -4.31
C VAL A 55 0.61 -9.99 -3.25
N GLY A 56 1.29 -11.07 -3.67
CA GLY A 56 1.96 -11.97 -2.74
C GLY A 56 0.98 -12.54 -1.70
N ASN A 57 1.23 -12.26 -0.43
CA ASN A 57 0.39 -12.66 0.70
C ASN A 57 -0.68 -11.62 1.10
N GLN A 58 -0.75 -10.48 0.41
CA GLN A 58 -1.76 -9.46 0.65
C GLN A 58 -2.95 -9.65 -0.28
N ALA A 59 -4.15 -9.61 0.29
CA ALA A 59 -5.40 -9.67 -0.45
C ALA A 59 -6.32 -8.53 0.01
N LEU A 60 -6.61 -7.61 -0.90
CA LEU A 60 -7.49 -6.47 -0.69
C LEU A 60 -8.68 -6.55 -1.66
N ARG A 61 -9.77 -5.87 -1.33
CA ARG A 61 -10.93 -5.78 -2.23
C ARG A 61 -11.54 -4.41 -2.20
N THR A 62 -12.14 -4.02 -3.32
CA THR A 62 -12.99 -2.83 -3.38
C THR A 62 -14.30 -3.05 -2.66
N ARG A 63 -15.05 -1.97 -2.45
CA ARG A 63 -16.47 -2.05 -2.11
C ARG A 63 -17.24 -2.69 -3.25
N VAL A 64 -18.40 -3.27 -2.93
CA VAL A 64 -19.36 -3.67 -3.98
C VAL A 64 -19.76 -2.41 -4.74
N SER A 65 -19.78 -2.49 -6.08
CA SER A 65 -20.17 -1.37 -6.91
C SER A 65 -21.57 -0.89 -6.53
N GLN A 66 -21.71 0.42 -6.34
CA GLN A 66 -23.00 1.03 -6.04
C GLN A 66 -23.84 1.19 -7.30
N SER A 67 -23.22 1.18 -8.49
CA SER A 67 -23.94 1.31 -9.75
C SER A 67 -24.53 -0.04 -10.15
N ARG A 68 -25.82 -0.02 -10.51
CA ARG A 68 -26.56 -1.21 -10.99
C ARG A 68 -26.45 -1.28 -12.50
N THR A 69 -25.25 -1.58 -13.00
CA THR A 69 -24.93 -1.59 -14.43
C THR A 69 -23.82 -2.60 -14.71
N ILE A 70 -23.70 -3.00 -15.99
CA ILE A 70 -22.59 -3.82 -16.49
C ILE A 70 -21.29 -3.04 -16.67
N ASN A 71 -21.33 -1.72 -16.44
CA ASN A 71 -20.18 -0.81 -16.47
C ASN A 71 -19.95 -0.21 -15.06
N PRO A 72 -19.51 -1.01 -14.06
CA PRO A 72 -19.29 -0.53 -12.71
C PRO A 72 -18.05 0.37 -12.61
N MET A 73 -18.13 1.38 -11.75
CA MET A 73 -17.04 2.31 -11.44
C MET A 73 -16.82 2.35 -9.93
N TRP A 74 -15.55 2.40 -9.52
CA TRP A 74 -15.13 2.49 -8.12
C TRP A 74 -14.24 3.71 -7.88
N ASN A 75 -13.24 3.91 -8.74
CA ASN A 75 -12.14 4.85 -8.51
C ASN A 75 -11.57 4.75 -7.08
N GLU A 76 -11.28 3.52 -6.65
CA GLU A 76 -10.89 3.17 -5.29
C GLU A 76 -9.41 2.75 -5.23
N ASP A 77 -8.68 3.31 -4.27
CA ASP A 77 -7.31 2.89 -3.98
C ASP A 77 -7.29 1.71 -2.98
N LEU A 78 -6.59 0.64 -3.34
CA LEU A 78 -6.26 -0.47 -2.46
C LEU A 78 -4.80 -0.32 -2.03
N MET A 79 -4.60 0.04 -0.75
CA MET A 79 -3.29 0.17 -0.10
C MET A 79 -3.14 -0.85 1.03
#